data_AF-A0A959T6I0-F1
#
_entry.id   AF-A0A959T6I0-F1
#
_cell.length_a   1.000
_cell.length_b   1.000
_cell.length_c   1.000
_cell.angle_alpha   90.00
_cell.angle_beta   90.00
_cell.angle_gamma   90.00
#
_symmetry.space_group_name_H-M   'P 1'
#
loop_
_entity.id
_entity.type
_entity.pdbx_description
1 polymer ?
#
loop_
_entity_poly.entity_id
_entity_poly.type
_entity_poly.pdbx_seq_one_letter_code
_entity_poly.pdbx_strand_id
1 'polypeptide(L)' 'FYTHTLFRMDRGMEKVLGQAFELGRSFVVQEYQKHRLPLFLLWRGLLLHILRNPDHRYLIG' A
#
# COMPACT_ATOMS: atom_id res chain seq x y z
N PHE A 1 -9.63 -4.44 -6.72
CA PHE A 1 -8.99 -4.55 -5.41
C PHE A 1 -9.10 -5.97 -4.92
N TYR A 2 -8.00 -6.56 -4.48
CA TYR A 2 -7.91 -7.91 -3.92
C TYR A 2 -8.70 -8.00 -2.60
N THR A 3 -8.85 -6.89 -1.87
CA THR A 3 -9.70 -6.83 -0.66
C THR A 3 -11.17 -7.17 -0.94
N HIS A 4 -11.70 -6.89 -2.13
CA HIS A 4 -13.07 -7.26 -2.53
C HIS A 4 -13.28 -8.77 -2.71
N THR A 5 -12.21 -9.54 -2.95
CA THR A 5 -12.33 -11.01 -3.06
C THR A 5 -12.33 -11.67 -1.69
N LEU A 6 -11.85 -10.98 -0.65
CA LEU A 6 -11.75 -11.50 0.73
C LEU A 6 -12.91 -11.06 1.63
N PHE A 7 -13.47 -9.87 1.39
CA PHE A 7 -14.49 -9.28 2.26
C PHE A 7 -15.71 -8.81 1.45
N ARG A 8 -16.91 -9.02 2.00
CA ARG A 8 -18.13 -8.37 1.50
C ARG A 8 -18.20 -6.97 2.08
N MET A 9 -17.91 -5.98 1.24
CA MET A 9 -17.94 -4.56 1.62
C MET A 9 -19.24 -3.92 1.18
N ASP A 10 -19.78 -3.02 2.01
CA ASP A 10 -20.96 -2.22 1.68
C ASP A 10 -20.61 -1.20 0.56
N ARG A 11 -21.60 -0.74 -0.21
CA ARG A 11 -21.43 0.25 -1.29
C ARG A 11 -20.80 1.55 -0.78
N GLY A 12 -20.97 1.89 0.50
CA GLY A 12 -20.29 3.04 1.11
C GLY A 12 -18.76 2.98 1.01
N MET A 13 -18.17 1.78 0.95
CA MET A 13 -16.72 1.57 0.85
C MET A 13 -16.17 1.78 -0.57
N GLU A 14 -17.00 1.74 -1.62
CA GLU A 14 -16.52 1.91 -3.00
C GLU A 14 -15.79 3.24 -3.21
N LYS A 15 -16.29 4.31 -2.57
CA LYS A 15 -15.65 5.64 -2.63
C LYS A 15 -14.28 5.66 -1.95
N VAL A 16 -14.15 4.96 -0.83
CA VAL A 16 -12.89 4.88 -0.08
C VAL A 16 -11.88 4.04 -0.85
N LEU A 17 -12.30 2.88 -1.38
CA LEU A 17 -11.46 2.00 -2.18
C LEU A 17 -11.01 2.65 -3.49
N GLY A 18 -11.89 3.40 -4.15
CA GLY A 18 -11.54 4.17 -5.35
C GLY A 18 -10.47 5.24 -5.12
N GLN A 19 -10.20 5.60 -3.86
CA GLN A 19 -9.15 6.53 -3.45
C GLN A 19 -8.06 5.84 -2.63
N ALA A 20 -7.99 4.50 -2.64
CA ALA A 20 -7.06 3.74 -1.84
C ALA A 20 -5.95 3.10 -2.67
N PHE A 21 -4.75 3.09 -2.12
CA PHE A 21 -3.66 2.23 -2.56
C PHE A 21 -3.68 0.93 -1.76
N GLU A 22 -3.81 -0.20 -2.47
CA GLU A 22 -3.70 -1.52 -1.87
C GLU A 22 -2.23 -1.97 -1.83
N LEU A 23 -1.69 -2.01 -0.62
CA LEU A 23 -0.34 -2.43 -0.31
C LEU A 23 -0.32 -3.95 -0.14
N GLY A 24 0.54 -4.60 -0.92
CA GLY A 24 0.84 -6.01 -0.74
C GLY A 24 1.93 -6.23 0.32
N ARG A 25 2.36 -7.49 0.42
CA ARG A 25 3.51 -7.85 1.27
C ARG A 25 4.80 -7.31 0.68
N SER A 26 5.55 -6.57 1.50
CA SER A 26 6.92 -6.19 1.14
C SER A 26 7.82 -7.42 1.10
N PHE A 27 8.70 -7.48 0.11
CA PHE A 27 9.68 -8.56 -0.04
C PHE A 27 11.10 -8.00 0.07
N VAL A 28 11.91 -8.58 0.96
CA VAL A 28 13.32 -8.24 1.15
C VAL A 28 14.09 -9.56 1.17
N VAL A 29 15.09 -9.68 0.29
CA VAL A 29 15.95 -10.88 0.24
C VAL A 29 16.71 -11.06 1.55
N GLN A 30 17.00 -12.31 1.94
CA GLN A 30 17.47 -12.66 3.28
C GLN A 30 18.71 -11.91 3.72
N GLU A 31 19.63 -11.68 2.78
CA GLU A 31 20.90 -10.96 2.97
C GLU A 31 20.70 -9.52 3.47
N TYR A 32 19.53 -8.94 3.18
CA TYR A 32 19.18 -7.58 3.57
C TYR A 32 18.10 -7.53 4.66
N GLN A 33 17.59 -8.68 5.13
CA GLN A 33 16.64 -8.69 6.25
C GLN A 33 17.33 -8.22 7.54
N LYS A 34 16.57 -7.59 8.45
CA LYS A 34 17.05 -6.97 9.71
C LYS A 34 17.98 -5.76 9.53
N HIS A 35 18.37 -5.40 8.30
CA HIS A 35 18.99 -4.11 8.04
C HIS A 35 17.93 -3.01 8.06
N ARG A 36 18.30 -1.82 8.57
CA ARG A 36 17.39 -0.66 8.62
C ARG A 36 17.18 0.00 7.25
N LEU A 37 18.16 -0.13 6.36
CA LEU A 37 18.18 0.55 5.07
C LEU A 37 17.09 0.07 4.08
N PRO A 38 16.84 -1.24 3.88
CA PRO A 38 15.85 -1.71 2.92
C PRO A 38 14.44 -1.22 3.24
N LEU A 39 14.04 -1.27 4.52
CA LEU A 39 12.75 -0.76 4.96
C LEU A 39 12.64 0.75 4.69
N PHE A 40 13.70 1.52 5.00
CA PHE A 40 13.72 2.95 4.72
C PHE A 40 13.57 3.27 3.22
N LEU A 41 14.23 2.51 2.35
CA LEU A 41 14.13 2.69 0.90
C LEU A 41 12.73 2.35 0.38
N LEU A 42 12.10 1.30 0.90
CA LEU A 42 10.70 0.96 0.58
C LEU A 42 9.75 2.09 0.96
N TRP A 43 9.87 2.63 2.18
CA TRP A 43 9.08 3.77 2.63
C TRP A 43 9.31 5.01 1.78
N ARG A 44 10.56 5.30 1.41
CA ARG A 44 10.88 6.43 0.53
C ARG A 44 10.26 6.28 -0.86
N GLY A 45 10.30 5.07 -1.43
CA GLY A 45 9.66 4.76 -2.71
C GLY A 45 8.14 4.93 -2.64
N LEU A 46 7.52 4.39 -1.59
CA LEU A 46 6.09 4.53 -1.34
C LEU A 46 5.68 6.00 -1.18
N LEU A 47 6.43 6.79 -0.41
CA LEU A 47 6.17 8.21 -0.22
C LEU A 47 6.22 8.98 -1.54
N LEU A 48 7.24 8.76 -2.36
CA LEU A 48 7.35 9.40 -3.68
C LEU A 48 6.19 9.03 -4.60
N HIS A 49 5.69 7.80 -4.50
CA HIS A 49 4.53 7.37 -5.27
C HIS A 49 3.24 8.05 -4.80
N ILE A 50 3.01 8.15 -3.48
CA ILE A 50 1.85 8.83 -2.90
C ILE A 50 1.85 10.32 -3.26
N LEU A 51 3.00 10.99 -3.13
CA LEU A 51 3.12 12.42 -3.46
C LEU A 51 2.81 12.74 -4.93
N ARG A 52 3.01 11.77 -5.84
CA ARG A 52 2.69 11.91 -7.27
C ARG A 52 1.22 11.63 -7.58
N ASN A 53 0.46 11.04 -6.66
CA ASN A 53 -0.92 10.61 -6.86
C ASN A 53 -1.81 11.16 -5.74
N PRO A 54 -2.02 12.49 -5.67
CA PRO A 54 -2.71 13.14 -4.54
C PRO A 54 -4.20 12.75 -4.42
N ASP A 55 -4.79 12.23 -5.49
CA ASP A 55 -6.19 11.78 -5.50
C ASP A 55 -6.42 10.50 -4.66
N HIS A 56 -5.35 9.75 -4.39
CA HIS A 56 -5.39 8.57 -3.54
C HIS A 56 -5.10 8.99 -2.09
N ARG A 57 -6.14 8.94 -1.25
CA ARG A 57 -6.11 9.40 0.15
C ARG A 57 -5.86 8.31 1.17
N TYR A 58 -6.02 7.04 0.79
CA TYR A 58 -6.00 5.93 1.72
C TYR A 58 -4.91 4.92 1.36
N LEU A 59 -4.29 4.31 2.36
CA LEU A 59 -3.44 3.13 2.21
C LEU A 59 -4.16 1.98 2.91
N ILE A 60 -4.36 0.87 2.20
CA ILE A 60 -5.00 -0.35 2.70
C ILE A 60 -4.07 -1.52 2.43
N GLY A 61 -4.03 -2.55 3.27
CA GLY A 61 -3.14 -3.70 3.10
C GLY A 61 -3.26 -4.67 4.25
#